data_AF-A0A842HAH6-F1
#
_entry.id   AF-A0A842HAH6-F1
#
_cell.length_a   1.000
_cell.length_b   1.000
_cell.length_c   1.000
_cell.angle_alpha   90.00
_cell.angle_beta   90.00
_cell.angle_gamma   90.00
#
_symmetry.space_group_name_H-M   'P 1'
#
loop_
_entity.id
_entity.type
_entity.pdbx_description
1 polymer ?
#
loop_
_entity_poly.entity_id
_entity_poly.type
_entity_poly.pdbx_seq_one_letter_code
_entity_poly.pdbx_strand_id
1 'polypeptide(L)'
;MFQRHVQSPPRPSGFTLVEIVIVIGLMSLVAGLAIANFDTILPAFQSTPPEVKFRRAVREARIAAATTSRPAYLRYDALAEEFRVIEKAAAAQEEPESADTPYFTPELTVEFLPIAAEKEGAIGGFGGLDATEPVPQLVFHPSGASTPARVRFRWRTGEESVLTLDPFSSGPLASKELFK
;
A
#
# COMPACT_ATOMS: atom_id res chain seq x y z
N MET A 1 77.25 26.58 -23.49
CA MET A 1 76.63 25.98 -24.69
C MET A 1 75.41 25.20 -24.22
N PHE A 2 74.19 25.74 -24.34
CA PHE A 2 72.96 25.13 -23.81
C PHE A 2 72.16 24.51 -24.96
N GLN A 3 72.01 23.19 -24.98
CA GLN A 3 71.09 22.50 -25.88
C GLN A 3 69.65 22.61 -25.34
N ARG A 4 68.76 23.25 -26.10
CA ARG A 4 67.32 23.21 -25.84
C ARG A 4 66.77 21.88 -26.35
N HIS A 5 66.27 21.04 -25.45
CA HIS A 5 65.39 19.94 -25.83
C HIS A 5 64.08 20.53 -26.35
N VAL A 6 63.82 20.33 -27.64
CA VAL A 6 62.51 20.59 -28.25
C VAL A 6 61.57 19.47 -27.81
N GLN A 7 60.72 19.74 -26.81
CA GLN A 7 59.64 18.83 -26.45
C GLN A 7 58.55 18.93 -27.53
N SER A 8 58.17 17.79 -28.13
CA SER A 8 57.08 17.73 -29.10
C SER A 8 55.73 17.88 -28.40
N PRO A 9 54.75 18.55 -29.02
CA PRO A 9 53.42 18.72 -28.43
C PRO A 9 52.72 17.35 -28.30
N PRO A 10 51.93 17.13 -27.23
CA PRO A 10 51.18 15.90 -27.04
C PRO A 10 50.18 15.71 -28.18
N ARG A 11 50.15 14.49 -28.75
CA ARG A 11 49.17 14.15 -29.79
C ARG A 11 47.80 13.95 -29.14
N PRO A 12 46.71 14.46 -29.73
CA PRO A 12 45.37 14.14 -29.26
C PRO A 12 45.09 12.65 -29.48
N SER A 13 44.84 11.91 -28.40
CA SER A 13 44.36 10.54 -28.44
C SER A 13 42.84 10.53 -28.47
N GLY A 14 42.25 9.99 -29.54
CA GLY A 14 40.82 9.73 -29.62
C GLY A 14 40.47 8.30 -29.18
N PHE A 15 39.19 8.05 -28.96
CA PHE A 15 38.66 6.71 -28.71
C PHE A 15 38.92 5.81 -29.91
N THR A 16 39.36 4.59 -29.65
CA THR A 16 39.56 3.62 -30.73
C THR A 16 38.21 3.07 -31.22
N LEU A 17 38.16 2.59 -32.47
CA LEU A 17 36.96 1.94 -32.99
C LEU A 17 36.56 0.75 -32.11
N VAL A 18 37.54 -0.02 -31.64
CA VAL A 18 37.32 -1.16 -30.74
C VAL A 18 36.69 -0.72 -29.43
N GLU A 19 37.14 0.38 -28.85
CA GLU A 19 36.61 0.93 -27.60
C GLU A 19 35.15 1.38 -27.75
N ILE A 20 34.80 2.03 -28.86
CA ILE A 20 33.42 2.41 -29.16
C ILE A 20 32.53 1.17 -29.26
N VAL A 21 32.97 0.14 -29.96
CA VAL A 21 32.21 -1.12 -30.09
C VAL A 21 32.02 -1.80 -28.73
N ILE A 22 33.05 -1.82 -27.89
CA ILE A 22 32.98 -2.38 -26.53
C ILE A 22 31.97 -1.61 -25.67
N VAL A 23 32.01 -0.27 -25.71
CA VAL A 23 31.08 0.57 -24.94
C VAL A 23 29.64 0.35 -25.38
N ILE A 24 29.38 0.29 -26.70
CA ILE A 24 28.03 0.00 -27.23
C ILE A 24 27.56 -1.40 -26.78
N GLY A 25 28.45 -2.40 -26.81
CA GLY A 25 28.15 -3.75 -26.32
C GLY A 25 27.80 -3.77 -24.83
N LEU A 26 28.58 -3.08 -24.00
CA LEU A 26 28.32 -2.95 -22.56
C LEU A 26 27.00 -2.23 -22.28
N MET A 27 26.73 -1.13 -22.98
CA MET A 27 25.46 -0.39 -22.86
C MET A 27 24.27 -1.27 -23.25
N SER A 28 24.40 -2.05 -24.34
CA SER A 28 23.35 -2.97 -24.79
C SER A 28 23.08 -4.09 -23.79
N LEU A 29 24.14 -4.61 -23.15
CA LEU A 29 24.02 -5.62 -22.10
C LEU A 29 23.30 -5.07 -20.86
N VAL A 30 23.67 -3.87 -20.41
CA VAL A 30 23.02 -3.20 -19.28
C VAL A 30 21.56 -2.89 -19.60
N ALA A 31 21.27 -2.37 -20.79
CA ALA A 31 19.91 -2.07 -21.24
C ALA A 31 19.05 -3.35 -21.35
N GLY A 32 19.61 -4.43 -21.89
CA GLY A 32 18.92 -5.72 -21.97
C GLY A 32 18.58 -6.29 -20.59
N LEU A 33 19.50 -6.20 -19.63
CA LEU A 33 19.24 -6.61 -18.25
C LEU A 33 18.16 -5.73 -17.60
N ALA A 34 18.18 -4.42 -17.84
CA ALA A 34 17.16 -3.52 -17.32
C ALA A 34 15.76 -3.85 -17.85
N ILE A 35 15.64 -4.15 -19.14
CA ILE A 35 14.35 -4.55 -19.77
C ILE A 35 13.87 -5.90 -19.20
N ALA A 36 14.77 -6.88 -19.05
CA ALA A 36 14.42 -8.20 -18.53
C ALA A 36 13.94 -8.18 -17.07
N ASN A 37 14.35 -7.19 -16.29
CA ASN A 37 13.97 -7.02 -14.88
C ASN A 37 12.96 -5.88 -14.66
N PHE A 38 12.38 -5.35 -15.73
CA PHE A 38 11.50 -4.18 -15.62
C PHE A 38 10.26 -4.47 -14.76
N ASP A 39 9.70 -5.68 -14.89
CA ASP A 39 8.49 -6.10 -14.17
C ASP A 39 8.71 -6.25 -12.65
N THR A 40 9.94 -6.48 -12.20
CA THR A 40 10.27 -6.58 -10.76
C THR A 40 10.66 -5.23 -10.16
N ILE A 41 11.26 -4.35 -10.96
CA ILE A 41 11.75 -3.05 -10.52
C ILE A 41 10.61 -2.01 -10.48
N LEU A 42 9.70 -2.04 -11.46
CA LEU A 42 8.65 -1.03 -11.59
C LEU A 42 7.66 -1.00 -10.41
N PRO A 43 7.19 -2.15 -9.87
CA PRO A 43 6.31 -2.17 -8.70
C PRO A 43 6.98 -1.58 -7.45
N ALA A 44 8.30 -1.78 -7.29
CA ALA A 44 9.07 -1.24 -6.17
C ALA A 44 9.17 0.29 -6.21
N PHE A 45 9.11 0.90 -7.39
CA PHE A 45 9.09 2.36 -7.54
C PHE A 45 7.69 2.96 -7.47
N GLN A 46 6.64 2.18 -7.74
CA GLN A 46 5.26 2.66 -7.86
C GLN A 46 4.33 2.22 -6.73
N SER A 47 4.84 1.50 -5.72
CA SER A 47 4.02 1.07 -4.59
C SER A 47 3.55 2.29 -3.78
N THR A 48 2.37 2.78 -4.13
CA THR A 48 1.66 3.77 -3.32
C THR A 48 1.48 3.19 -1.91
N PRO A 49 1.88 3.89 -0.84
CA PRO A 49 1.77 3.37 0.52
C PRO A 49 0.35 2.88 0.81
N PRO A 50 0.18 1.74 1.49
CA PRO A 50 -1.13 1.15 1.71
C PRO A 50 -2.07 2.06 2.48
N GLU A 51 -1.55 2.96 3.33
CA GLU A 51 -2.34 3.98 4.02
C GLU A 51 -2.94 5.01 3.06
N VAL A 52 -2.22 5.35 1.99
CA VAL A 52 -2.72 6.25 0.94
C VAL A 52 -3.81 5.56 0.13
N LYS A 53 -3.60 4.28 -0.25
CA LYS A 53 -4.62 3.46 -0.92
C LYS A 53 -5.87 3.33 -0.05
N PHE A 54 -5.69 3.04 1.24
CA PHE A 54 -6.78 2.94 2.22
C PHE A 54 -7.57 4.26 2.33
N ARG A 55 -6.91 5.40 2.54
CA ARG A 55 -7.58 6.71 2.64
C ARG A 55 -8.37 7.07 1.38
N ARG A 56 -7.85 6.70 0.21
CA ARG A 56 -8.56 6.87 -1.06
C ARG A 56 -9.82 6.00 -1.09
N ALA A 57 -9.71 4.72 -0.74
CA ALA A 57 -10.84 3.79 -0.73
C ALA A 57 -11.91 4.17 0.31
N VAL A 58 -11.51 4.69 1.48
CA VAL A 58 -12.44 5.28 2.46
C VAL A 58 -13.22 6.44 1.86
N ARG A 59 -12.53 7.35 1.14
CA ARG A 59 -13.20 8.47 0.47
C ARG A 59 -14.18 7.97 -0.59
N GLU A 60 -13.77 7.00 -1.40
CA GLU A 60 -14.62 6.39 -2.42
C GLU A 60 -15.84 5.71 -1.81
N ALA A 61 -15.68 4.94 -0.72
CA ALA A 61 -16.78 4.31 0.01
C ALA A 61 -17.79 5.34 0.55
N ARG A 62 -17.32 6.47 1.08
CA ARG A 62 -18.19 7.54 1.55
C ARG A 62 -18.98 8.20 0.43
N ILE A 63 -18.31 8.48 -0.69
CA ILE A 63 -18.96 9.04 -1.88
C ILE A 63 -20.01 8.05 -2.37
N ALA A 64 -19.67 6.77 -2.51
CA ALA A 64 -20.61 5.73 -2.92
C ALA A 64 -21.83 5.65 -1.98
N ALA A 65 -21.62 5.65 -0.67
CA ALA A 65 -22.71 5.59 0.30
C ALA A 65 -23.63 6.82 0.22
N ALA A 66 -23.05 8.01 0.08
CA ALA A 66 -23.81 9.25 -0.05
C ALA A 66 -24.57 9.32 -1.38
N THR A 67 -23.94 8.99 -2.50
CA THR A 67 -24.52 9.06 -3.84
C THR A 67 -25.63 8.03 -4.03
N THR A 68 -25.46 6.82 -3.52
CA THR A 68 -26.46 5.75 -3.66
C THR A 68 -27.55 5.80 -2.60
N SER A 69 -27.39 6.64 -1.57
CA SER A 69 -28.27 6.66 -0.38
C SER A 69 -28.41 5.28 0.28
N ARG A 70 -27.39 4.43 0.16
CA ARG A 70 -27.32 3.08 0.74
C ARG A 70 -25.97 2.86 1.42
N PRO A 71 -25.86 1.94 2.40
CA PRO A 71 -24.57 1.61 2.98
C PRO A 71 -23.59 1.08 1.93
N ALA A 72 -22.35 1.54 1.99
CA ALA A 72 -21.23 0.99 1.23
C ALA A 72 -20.30 0.20 2.16
N TYR A 73 -19.69 -0.86 1.65
CA TYR A 73 -18.84 -1.77 2.39
C TYR A 73 -17.42 -1.69 1.82
N LEU A 74 -16.42 -1.56 2.68
CA LEU A 74 -15.00 -1.54 2.31
C LEU A 74 -14.32 -2.81 2.78
N ARG A 75 -13.71 -3.55 1.86
CA ARG A 75 -12.98 -4.80 2.12
C ARG A 75 -11.56 -4.71 1.56
N TYR A 76 -10.61 -5.42 2.16
CA TYR A 76 -9.29 -5.65 1.58
C TYR A 76 -9.25 -7.00 0.86
N ASP A 77 -8.81 -6.99 -0.40
CA ASP A 77 -8.56 -8.18 -1.20
C ASP A 77 -7.05 -8.47 -1.16
N ALA A 78 -6.65 -9.51 -0.43
CA ALA A 78 -5.25 -9.87 -0.24
C ALA A 78 -4.60 -10.45 -1.51
N LEU A 79 -5.38 -11.03 -2.42
CA LEU A 79 -4.87 -11.56 -3.69
C LEU A 79 -4.58 -10.42 -4.68
N ALA A 80 -5.46 -9.42 -4.71
CA ALA A 80 -5.29 -8.24 -5.57
C ALA A 80 -4.47 -7.11 -4.91
N GLU A 81 -4.14 -7.24 -3.62
CA GLU A 81 -3.54 -6.19 -2.77
C GLU A 81 -4.26 -4.83 -2.86
N GLU A 82 -5.58 -4.87 -2.92
CA GLU A 82 -6.44 -3.71 -3.19
C GLU A 82 -7.61 -3.59 -2.22
N PHE A 83 -8.02 -2.35 -1.98
CA PHE A 83 -9.24 -2.04 -1.23
C PHE A 83 -10.42 -1.93 -2.19
N ARG A 84 -11.46 -2.74 -1.96
CA ARG A 84 -12.68 -2.76 -2.80
C ARG A 84 -13.87 -2.19 -2.06
N VAL A 85 -14.62 -1.33 -2.76
CA VAL A 85 -15.90 -0.79 -2.31
C VAL A 85 -17.02 -1.62 -2.91
N ILE A 86 -17.90 -2.13 -2.06
CA ILE A 86 -19.03 -2.98 -2.42
C ILE A 86 -20.32 -2.24 -2.02
N GLU A 87 -21.24 -2.04 -2.96
CA GLU A 87 -22.49 -1.31 -2.73
C GLU A 87 -23.69 -2.23 -2.43
N LYS A 88 -23.53 -3.55 -2.64
CA LYS A 88 -24.59 -4.54 -2.46
C LYS A 88 -24.28 -5.42 -1.26
N ALA A 89 -25.15 -5.39 -0.26
CA ALA A 89 -25.03 -6.21 0.96
C ALA A 89 -24.90 -7.72 0.68
N ALA A 90 -25.44 -8.22 -0.43
CA ALA A 90 -25.33 -9.64 -0.82
C ALA A 90 -23.93 -10.03 -1.35
N ALA A 91 -23.14 -9.08 -1.87
CA ALA A 91 -21.73 -9.30 -2.24
C ALA A 91 -20.78 -9.07 -1.06
N ALA A 92 -21.29 -8.53 0.05
CA ALA A 92 -20.58 -8.31 1.30
C ALA A 92 -20.54 -9.57 2.20
N GLN A 93 -21.16 -10.67 1.74
CA GLN A 93 -21.19 -11.98 2.38
C GLN A 93 -20.33 -13.02 1.64
N GLU A 94 -19.70 -12.65 0.52
CA GLU A 94 -18.61 -13.45 0.00
C GLU A 94 -17.50 -13.36 1.04
N GLU A 95 -17.27 -14.45 1.77
CA GLU A 95 -16.08 -14.61 2.61
C GLU A 95 -14.86 -14.17 1.79
N PRO A 96 -13.84 -13.57 2.44
CA PRO A 96 -12.58 -13.37 1.76
C PRO A 96 -12.24 -14.71 1.10
N GLU A 97 -11.99 -14.70 -0.21
CA GLU A 97 -11.49 -15.89 -0.88
C GLU A 97 -10.16 -16.17 -0.20
N SER A 98 -10.22 -17.02 0.82
CA SER A 98 -9.10 -17.33 1.66
C SER A 98 -8.08 -17.85 0.69
N ALA A 99 -6.95 -17.17 0.63
CA ALA A 99 -5.80 -17.66 -0.08
C ALA A 99 -5.20 -18.87 0.65
N ASP A 100 -6.03 -19.85 0.99
CA ASP A 100 -5.71 -21.22 1.43
C ASP A 100 -5.17 -22.02 0.24
N THR A 101 -4.42 -21.35 -0.63
CA THR A 101 -3.40 -22.04 -1.41
C THR A 101 -2.20 -22.17 -0.49
N PRO A 102 -1.68 -23.38 -0.22
CA PRO A 102 -0.57 -23.61 0.70
C PRO A 102 0.76 -22.92 0.32
N TYR A 103 0.75 -22.10 -0.74
CA TYR A 103 1.89 -21.36 -1.27
C TYR A 103 1.67 -19.84 -1.30
N PHE A 104 0.49 -19.32 -0.94
CA PHE A 104 0.25 -17.88 -0.93
C PHE A 104 0.53 -17.28 0.45
N THR A 105 1.66 -16.60 0.57
CA THR A 105 1.95 -15.73 1.71
C THR A 105 1.88 -14.28 1.24
N PRO A 106 0.83 -13.52 1.59
CA PRO A 106 0.72 -12.13 1.14
C PRO A 106 1.87 -11.29 1.68
N GLU A 107 2.33 -10.31 0.89
CA GLU A 107 3.36 -9.36 1.32
C GLU A 107 2.81 -8.39 2.39
N LEU A 108 1.51 -8.08 2.30
CA LEU A 108 0.78 -7.21 3.20
C LEU A 108 -0.49 -7.89 3.71
N THR A 109 -0.64 -7.94 5.04
CA THR A 109 -1.88 -8.34 5.71
C THR A 109 -2.57 -7.10 6.27
N VAL A 110 -3.88 -6.96 6.01
CA VAL A 110 -4.69 -5.85 6.53
C VAL A 110 -5.81 -6.41 7.41
N GLU A 111 -5.86 -5.95 8.65
CA GLU A 111 -6.87 -6.33 9.64
C GLU A 111 -7.70 -5.09 10.03
N PHE A 112 -9.02 -5.23 10.05
CA PHE A 112 -9.92 -4.22 10.62
C PHE A 112 -10.31 -4.64 12.03
N LEU A 113 -9.94 -3.88 13.04
CA LEU A 113 -10.18 -4.20 14.45
C LEU A 113 -11.23 -3.25 15.01
N PRO A 114 -12.28 -3.72 15.69
CA PRO A 114 -13.25 -2.84 16.32
C PRO A 114 -12.59 -1.99 17.41
N ILE A 115 -13.03 -0.73 17.54
CA ILE A 115 -12.69 0.09 18.70
C ILE A 115 -13.68 -0.28 19.81
N ALA A 116 -13.27 -1.14 20.73
CA ALA A 116 -14.02 -1.40 21.95
C ALA A 116 -14.22 -0.08 22.69
N ALA A 117 -15.47 0.28 23.01
CA ALA A 117 -15.67 1.26 24.08
C ALA A 117 -15.10 0.63 25.35
N GLU A 118 -14.00 1.19 25.88
CA GLU A 118 -13.58 0.87 27.24
C GLU A 118 -14.80 1.06 28.14
N LYS A 119 -15.14 0.01 28.89
CA LYS A 119 -16.33 -0.02 29.75
C LYS A 119 -16.28 1.14 30.74
N GLU A 120 -17.02 2.20 30.44
CA GLU A 120 -17.71 3.04 31.43
C GLU A 120 -18.94 3.67 30.76
N GLY A 121 -20.08 2.98 30.87
CA GLY A 121 -21.40 3.60 30.77
C GLY A 121 -22.08 3.74 29.40
N ALA A 122 -21.75 2.93 28.39
CA ALA A 122 -22.45 3.02 27.09
C ALA A 122 -23.81 2.30 27.08
N ILE A 123 -24.87 3.10 27.23
CA ILE A 123 -26.23 2.77 26.79
C ILE A 123 -26.21 2.75 25.26
N GLY A 124 -26.36 1.57 24.63
CA GLY A 124 -26.47 1.46 23.18
C GLY A 124 -26.26 0.04 22.70
N GLY A 125 -27.36 -0.66 22.38
CA GLY A 125 -27.37 -2.06 22.00
C GLY A 125 -26.62 -2.35 20.70
N PHE A 126 -25.37 -2.79 20.81
CA PHE A 126 -24.78 -3.78 19.91
C PHE A 126 -24.12 -4.83 20.81
N GLY A 127 -24.49 -6.09 20.57
CA GLY A 127 -24.18 -7.21 21.44
C GLY A 127 -22.69 -7.33 21.74
N GLY A 128 -22.40 -7.64 23.01
CA GLY A 128 -21.05 -7.90 23.48
C GLY A 128 -20.43 -9.04 22.69
N LEU A 129 -19.44 -8.70 21.87
CA LEU A 129 -18.42 -9.60 21.38
C LEU A 129 -17.11 -9.06 21.94
N ASP A 130 -16.29 -9.95 22.49
CA ASP A 130 -14.93 -9.61 22.92
C ASP A 130 -14.23 -8.85 21.79
N ALA A 131 -13.99 -7.57 22.02
CA ALA A 131 -13.66 -6.59 21.00
C ALA A 131 -12.19 -6.68 20.56
N THR A 132 -11.79 -7.85 20.08
CA THR A 132 -10.45 -8.16 19.60
C THR A 132 -10.45 -8.94 18.30
N GLU A 133 -11.59 -9.54 17.90
CA GLU A 133 -11.69 -10.26 16.63
C GLU A 133 -11.72 -9.29 15.43
N PRO A 134 -10.89 -9.51 14.40
CA PRO A 134 -10.93 -8.70 13.18
C PRO A 134 -12.29 -8.81 12.50
N VAL A 135 -12.84 -7.68 12.06
CA VAL A 135 -14.02 -7.64 11.22
C VAL A 135 -13.61 -7.74 9.74
N PRO A 136 -14.39 -8.45 8.90
CA PRO A 136 -14.02 -8.66 7.50
C PRO A 136 -14.14 -7.40 6.64
N GLN A 137 -14.91 -6.40 7.08
CA GLN A 137 -15.19 -5.19 6.31
C GLN A 137 -15.60 -4.01 7.19
N LEU A 138 -15.44 -2.80 6.66
CA LEU A 138 -15.93 -1.56 7.26
C LEU A 138 -17.20 -1.09 6.56
N VAL A 139 -18.17 -0.59 7.33
CA VAL A 139 -19.44 -0.09 6.79
C VAL A 139 -19.44 1.44 6.81
N PHE A 140 -19.85 2.05 5.69
CA PHE A 140 -20.04 3.48 5.52
C PHE A 140 -21.51 3.76 5.23
N HIS A 141 -22.14 4.58 6.08
CA HIS A 141 -23.55 4.90 5.98
C HIS A 141 -23.78 6.20 5.19
N PRO A 142 -24.93 6.36 4.53
CA PRO A 142 -25.30 7.61 3.84
C PRO A 142 -25.34 8.85 4.74
N SER A 143 -25.53 8.65 6.04
CA SER A 143 -25.48 9.71 7.06
C SER A 143 -24.09 10.31 7.26
N GLY A 144 -23.05 9.70 6.66
CA GLY A 144 -21.65 10.08 6.86
C GLY A 144 -20.97 9.36 8.02
N ALA A 145 -21.72 8.59 8.82
CA ALA A 145 -21.18 7.74 9.87
C ALA A 145 -20.54 6.46 9.29
N SER A 146 -19.53 5.94 9.98
CA SER A 146 -18.82 4.72 9.61
C SER A 146 -18.55 3.84 10.83
N THR A 147 -18.25 2.55 10.59
CA THR A 147 -17.84 1.62 11.64
C THR A 147 -16.58 2.14 12.34
N PRO A 148 -16.59 2.37 13.67
CA PRO A 148 -15.38 2.72 14.42
C PRO A 148 -14.40 1.56 14.39
N ALA A 149 -13.22 1.76 13.79
CA ALA A 149 -12.24 0.70 13.65
C ALA A 149 -10.79 1.22 13.67
N ARG A 150 -9.88 0.37 14.13
CA ARG A 150 -8.44 0.46 13.91
C ARG A 150 -8.09 -0.42 12.72
N VAL A 151 -7.34 0.12 11.77
CA VAL A 151 -6.83 -0.61 10.61
C VAL A 151 -5.36 -0.89 10.86
N ARG A 152 -5.01 -2.18 10.93
CA ARG A 152 -3.65 -2.64 11.14
C ARG A 152 -3.10 -3.16 9.81
N PHE A 153 -1.96 -2.62 9.41
CA PHE A 153 -1.17 -3.04 8.26
C PHE A 153 0.05 -3.80 8.78
N ARG A 154 0.21 -5.06 8.37
CA ARG A 154 1.36 -5.90 8.75
C ARG A 154 2.07 -6.36 7.49
N TRP A 155 3.33 -5.97 7.35
CA TRP A 155 4.17 -6.44 6.25
C TRP A 155 4.83 -7.76 6.61
N ARG A 156 5.13 -8.56 5.60
CA ARG A 156 5.87 -9.82 5.77
C ARG A 156 7.25 -9.64 6.40
N THR A 157 7.85 -8.46 6.21
CA THR A 157 9.13 -8.06 6.83
C THR A 157 9.04 -7.92 8.36
N GLY A 158 7.83 -7.87 8.93
CA GLY A 158 7.57 -7.67 10.35
C GLY A 158 7.28 -6.22 10.74
N GLU A 159 7.32 -5.28 9.79
CA GLU A 159 6.85 -3.90 10.02
C GLU A 159 5.34 -3.88 10.27
N GLU A 160 4.88 -3.02 11.18
CA GLU A 160 3.47 -2.84 11.50
C GLU A 160 3.12 -1.34 11.54
N SER A 161 1.98 -0.98 10.96
CA SER A 161 1.42 0.37 10.97
C SER A 161 -0.06 0.28 11.38
N VAL A 162 -0.51 1.15 12.27
CA VAL A 162 -1.89 1.17 12.76
C VAL A 162 -2.51 2.54 12.52
N LEU A 163 -3.69 2.57 11.92
CA LEU A 163 -4.46 3.78 11.67
C LEU A 163 -5.83 3.68 12.34
N THR A 164 -6.16 4.64 13.20
CA THR A 164 -7.47 4.70 13.84
C THR A 164 -8.43 5.55 13.02
N LEU A 165 -9.56 4.98 12.63
CA LEU A 165 -10.61 5.67 11.89
C LEU A 165 -11.56 6.39 12.85
N ASP A 166 -11.77 7.70 12.62
CA ASP A 166 -12.86 8.43 13.28
C ASP A 166 -14.22 8.04 12.67
N PRO A 167 -15.19 7.53 13.43
CA PRO A 167 -16.48 7.11 12.88
C PRO A 167 -17.28 8.23 12.21
N PHE A 168 -17.05 9.51 12.53
CA PHE A 168 -17.85 10.63 12.00
C PHE A 168 -17.19 11.39 10.85
N SER A 169 -15.86 11.52 10.85
CA SER A 169 -15.14 12.12 9.72
C SER A 169 -14.56 11.09 8.75
N SER A 170 -14.42 9.83 9.19
CA SER A 170 -13.62 8.78 8.54
C SER A 170 -12.21 9.24 8.19
N GLY A 171 -11.72 10.28 8.89
CA GLY A 171 -10.34 10.72 8.85
C GLY A 171 -9.49 9.91 9.82
N PRO A 172 -8.16 9.96 9.67
CA PRO A 172 -7.27 9.46 10.71
C PRO A 172 -7.50 10.29 11.98
N LEU A 173 -7.81 9.62 13.09
CA LEU A 173 -7.61 10.25 14.40
C LEU A 173 -6.11 10.43 14.56
N ALA A 174 -5.67 11.67 14.85
CA ALA A 174 -4.27 11.93 15.12
C ALA A 174 -3.84 11.11 16.35
N SER A 175 -3.20 9.96 16.12
CA SER A 175 -2.64 9.15 17.21
C SER A 175 -1.32 9.77 17.63
N LYS A 176 -1.34 10.47 18.75
CA LYS A 176 -0.15 10.94 19.47
C LYS A 176 0.33 9.81 20.39
N GLU A 177 0.85 8.72 19.82
CA GLU A 177 1.46 7.65 20.60
C GLU A 177 2.95 7.60 20.24
N LEU A 178 3.73 8.37 21.01
CA LEU A 178 5.17 8.24 21.13
C LEU A 178 5.45 6.87 21.78
N PHE A 179 5.88 5.89 20.99
CA PHE A 179 6.52 4.71 21.57
C PHE A 179 7.85 5.14 22.20
N LYS A 180 7.97 4.89 23.51
CA LYS A 180 9.23 4.89 24.27
C LYS A 180 9.83 3.50 24.28
#